data_AF-A0A3C1C777-F1
#
_entry.id   AF-A0A3C1C777-F1
#
_cell.length_a   1.000
_cell.length_b   1.000
_cell.length_c   1.000
_cell.angle_alpha   90.00
_cell.angle_beta   90.00
_cell.angle_gamma   90.00
#
_symmetry.space_group_name_H-M   'P 1'
#
loop_
_entity.id
_entity.type
_entity.pdbx_description
1 polymer ?
#
loop_
_entity_poly.entity_id
_entity_poly.type
_entity_poly.pdbx_seq_one_letter_code
_entity_poly.pdbx_strand_id
1 'polypeptide(L)' 'AITGKSGSIYDKYAGFCLETEMYPDSPNQQNFPSCFLFPGKPWEHETVYRFDIQY' A
#
# COMPACT_ATOMS: atom_id res chain seq x y z
N ALA A 1 16.77 -11.72 -12.05
CA ALA A 1 16.67 -10.60 -13.00
C ALA A 1 15.46 -10.83 -13.90
N ILE A 2 14.48 -9.93 -13.90
CA ILE A 2 13.33 -9.97 -14.80
C ILE A 2 13.41 -8.75 -15.71
N THR A 3 13.18 -8.92 -17.02
CA THR A 3 13.09 -7.79 -17.95
C THR A 3 11.80 -7.01 -17.70
N GLY A 4 11.93 -5.77 -17.27
CA GLY A 4 10.88 -4.81 -16.97
C GLY A 4 10.59 -3.84 -18.12
N LYS A 5 9.93 -2.73 -17.77
CA LYS A 5 9.53 -1.71 -18.75
C LYS A 5 10.76 -1.09 -19.42
N SER A 6 10.64 -0.80 -20.71
CA SER A 6 11.71 -0.22 -21.54
C SER A 6 13.01 -1.02 -21.56
N GLY A 7 12.94 -2.34 -21.34
CA GLY A 7 14.12 -3.21 -21.32
C GLY A 7 14.93 -3.13 -20.03
N SER A 8 14.45 -2.40 -19.01
CA SER A 8 15.12 -2.29 -17.71
C SER A 8 15.21 -3.66 -17.04
N ILE A 9 16.34 -4.00 -16.41
CA ILE A 9 16.45 -5.24 -15.65
C ILE A 9 16.05 -4.98 -14.20
N TYR A 10 14.99 -5.63 -13.72
CA TYR A 10 14.60 -5.62 -12.32
C TYR A 10 15.38 -6.68 -11.57
N ASP A 11 16.42 -6.24 -10.88
CA ASP A 11 17.19 -7.05 -9.93
C ASP A 11 16.62 -6.96 -8.51
N LYS A 12 17.26 -7.68 -7.58
CA LYS A 12 16.87 -7.66 -6.17
C LYS A 12 16.88 -6.21 -5.66
N TYR A 13 15.77 -5.79 -5.06
CA TYR A 13 15.55 -4.42 -4.53
C TYR A 13 15.45 -3.31 -5.58
N ALA A 14 15.16 -3.62 -6.84
CA ALA A 14 14.99 -2.63 -7.91
C ALA A 14 13.78 -1.68 -7.72
N GLY A 15 12.95 -1.93 -6.71
CA GLY A 15 11.84 -1.07 -6.34
C GLY A 15 11.46 -1.31 -4.88
N PHE A 16 10.58 -0.44 -4.39
CA PHE A 16 9.97 -0.54 -3.08
C PHE A 16 8.46 -0.30 -3.22
N CYS A 17 7.70 -0.85 -2.27
CA CYS A 17 6.27 -0.65 -2.20
C CYS A 17 5.95 0.28 -1.03
N LEU A 18 5.00 1.18 -1.24
CA LEU A 18 4.34 1.94 -0.19
C LEU A 18 2.87 1.52 -0.24
N GLU A 19 2.45 0.71 0.72
CA GLU A 19 1.14 0.08 0.73
C GLU A 19 0.37 0.65 1.91
N THR A 20 -0.44 1.69 1.65
CA THR A 20 -1.32 2.24 2.68
C THR A 20 -2.49 1.31 2.87
N GLU A 21 -2.52 0.64 4.01
CA GLU A 21 -3.53 -0.35 4.35
C GLU A 21 -3.80 -0.38 5.86
N MET A 22 -4.83 -1.14 6.23
CA MET A 22 -5.03 -1.55 7.63
C MET A 22 -3.94 -2.55 8.03
N TYR A 23 -3.75 -2.77 9.33
CA TYR A 23 -2.71 -3.68 9.77
C TYR A 23 -2.91 -5.10 9.20
N PRO A 24 -1.83 -5.77 8.77
CA PRO A 24 -1.88 -7.18 8.45
C PRO A 24 -2.48 -7.96 9.62
N ASP A 25 -3.31 -8.96 9.31
CA ASP A 25 -3.99 -9.82 10.29
C ASP A 25 -5.09 -9.14 11.14
N SER A 26 -5.51 -7.91 10.81
CA SER A 26 -6.61 -7.20 11.52
C SER A 26 -7.88 -8.04 11.76
N PRO A 27 -8.38 -8.90 10.83
CA PRO A 27 -9.56 -9.71 11.11
C PRO A 27 -9.40 -10.69 12.30
N ASN A 28 -8.18 -11.11 12.61
CA ASN A 28 -7.88 -12.10 13.65
C ASN A 28 -7.35 -11.47 14.94
N GLN A 29 -7.01 -10.18 14.92
CA GLN A 29 -6.42 -9.47 16.05
C GLN A 29 -7.44 -8.54 16.69
N GLN A 30 -8.13 -9.01 17.75
CA GLN A 30 -9.22 -8.27 18.39
C GLN A 30 -8.84 -6.86 18.89
N ASN A 31 -7.55 -6.62 19.14
CA ASN A 31 -7.04 -5.34 19.63
C ASN A 31 -6.59 -4.39 18.51
N PHE A 32 -6.65 -4.80 17.24
CA PHE A 32 -6.33 -3.93 16.10
C PHE A 32 -7.54 -3.08 15.71
N PRO A 33 -7.34 -1.95 14.99
CA PRO A 33 -8.44 -1.24 14.37
C PRO A 33 -9.28 -2.18 13.51
N SER A 34 -10.61 -2.14 13.68
CA SER A 34 -11.51 -3.03 12.92
C SER A 34 -11.38 -2.79 11.42
N CYS A 35 -11.18 -3.87 10.67
CA CYS A 35 -11.19 -3.86 9.21
C CYS A 35 -12.57 -4.26 8.63
N PHE A 36 -13.60 -4.45 9.46
CA PHE A 36 -14.93 -4.84 9.00
C PHE A 36 -15.79 -3.63 8.62
N LEU A 37 -16.44 -3.70 7.46
CA LEU A 37 -17.47 -2.76 7.03
C LEU A 37 -18.86 -3.38 7.21
N PHE A 38 -19.81 -2.61 7.73
CA PHE A 38 -21.18 -3.05 7.98
C PHE A 38 -22.18 -2.31 7.07
N PRO A 39 -23.35 -2.90 6.78
CA PRO A 39 -24.38 -2.24 5.99
C PRO A 39 -24.72 -0.83 6.49
N GLY A 40 -24.77 0.14 5.58
CA GLY A 40 -25.07 1.53 5.91
C GLY A 40 -23.91 2.32 6.52
N LYS A 41 -22.74 1.71 6.73
CA LYS A 41 -21.52 2.43 7.12
C LYS A 41 -20.77 2.91 5.87
N PRO A 42 -20.48 4.21 5.74
CA PRO A 42 -19.58 4.66 4.69
C PRO A 42 -18.16 4.19 4.99
N TRP A 43 -17.40 3.90 3.94
CA TRP A 43 -15.98 3.63 4.01
C TRP A 43 -15.26 4.63 3.11
N GLU A 44 -14.26 5.30 3.67
CA GLU A 44 -13.45 6.30 2.99
C GLU A 44 -11.99 6.05 3.33
N HIS A 45 -11.13 6.10 2.31
CA HIS A 45 -9.69 5.96 2.44
C HIS A 45 -9.01 6.77 1.32
N GLU A 46 -7.95 7.49 1.67
CA GLU A 46 -7.22 8.32 0.72
C GLU A 46 -5.71 8.08 0.87
N THR A 47 -5.01 7.99 -0.25
CA THR A 47 -3.55 7.95 -0.29
C THR A 47 -3.05 8.93 -1.33
N VAL A 48 -2.26 9.91 -0.91
CA VAL A 48 -1.72 10.96 -1.79
C VAL A 48 -0.21 10.86 -1.84
N TYR A 49 0.32 10.59 -3.03
CA TYR A 49 1.76 10.67 -3.32
C TYR A 49 2.07 12.04 -3.91
N ARG A 50 2.81 12.86 -3.17
CA ARG A 50 3.28 14.17 -3.63
C ARG A 50 4.80 14.16 -3.74
N PHE A 51 5.29 14.53 -4.92
CA PHE A 51 6.70 14.66 -5.20
C PHE A 51 7.04 16.14 -5.37
N ASP A 52 8.24 16.50 -4.95
CA ASP A 52 8.82 17.81 -5.16
C ASP A 52 10.31 17.64 -5.44
N ILE A 53 10.93 18.67 -5.98
CA ILE A 53 12.39 18.74 -6.15
C ILE A 53 12.96 19.64 -5.07
N GLN A 54 14.05 19.20 -4.43
CA GLN A 54 14.87 20.11 -3.63
C GLN A 54 15.87 20.79 -4.57
N TYR A 55 15.91 22.12 -4.53
CA TYR A 55 16.93 22.93 -5.18
C TYR A 55 18.15 23.10 -4.28
#